data_AF-A0A0S8FE74-F1
#
_entry.id   AF-A0A0S8FE74-F1
#
_cell.length_a   1.000
_cell.length_b   1.000
_cell.length_c   1.000
_cell.angle_alpha   90.00
_cell.angle_beta   90.00
_cell.angle_gamma   90.00
#
_symmetry.space_group_name_H-M   'P 1'
#
loop_
_entity.id
_entity.type
_entity.pdbx_description
1 polymer ?
#
loop_
_entity_poly.entity_id
_entity_poly.type
_entity_poly.pdbx_seq_one_letter_code
_entity_poly.pdbx_strand_id
1 'polypeptide(L)' 'MIPARAIVDPLRDPTAIGMGSFRVEVWGDEPNDFVRVYTIDAMSDTLAAQEGLRRFSDEIELLLSKEG' A
#
# COMPACT_ATOMS: atom_id res chain seq x y z
N MET A 1 6.09 -11.67 -2.39
CA MET A 1 6.22 -10.43 -1.61
C MET A 1 7.46 -9.68 -2.06
N ILE A 2 7.26 -8.57 -2.75
CA ILE A 2 8.33 -7.71 -3.25
C ILE A 2 8.81 -6.79 -2.11
N PRO A 3 10.13 -6.68 -1.86
CA PRO A 3 10.67 -5.73 -0.88
C PRO A 3 10.22 -4.31 -1.19
N ALA A 4 9.57 -3.68 -0.22
CA ALA A 4 9.01 -2.34 -0.35
C ALA A 4 8.81 -1.69 1.02
N ARG A 5 8.73 -0.36 1.02
CA ARG A 5 8.39 0.48 2.18
C ARG A 5 7.11 1.24 1.92
N ALA A 6 6.29 1.44 2.95
CA ALA A 6 5.06 2.21 2.88
C ALA A 6 5.13 3.45 3.76
N ILE A 7 4.70 4.58 3.21
CA ILE A 7 4.44 5.83 3.92
C ILE A 7 2.92 5.99 3.99
N VAL A 8 2.40 6.28 5.19
CA VAL A 8 0.96 6.39 5.42
C VAL A 8 0.64 7.79 5.92
N ASP A 9 -0.19 8.50 5.15
CA ASP A 9 -0.75 9.79 5.52
C ASP A 9 -2.25 9.62 5.82
N PRO A 10 -2.74 9.91 7.04
CA PRO A 10 -4.17 9.90 7.32
C PRO A 10 -4.84 11.05 6.56
N LEU A 11 -5.81 10.72 5.70
CA LEU A 11 -6.70 11.69 5.06
C LEU A 11 -7.90 11.99 5.95
N ARG A 12 -8.37 10.97 6.68
CA ARG A 12 -9.44 11.05 7.67
C ARG A 12 -9.15 10.04 8.78
N ASP A 13 -9.12 10.49 10.02
CA ASP A 13 -8.85 9.60 11.16
C ASP A 13 -9.96 8.54 11.34
N PRO A 14 -9.57 7.32 11.76
CA PRO A 14 -10.54 6.32 12.18
C PRO A 14 -11.24 6.75 13.47
N THR A 15 -12.50 6.36 13.59
CA THR A 15 -13.31 6.57 14.80
C THR A 15 -13.61 5.23 15.46
N ALA A 16 -14.10 5.25 16.69
CA ALA A 16 -14.46 4.02 17.42
C ALA A 16 -15.47 3.13 16.68
N ILE A 17 -16.26 3.68 15.77
CA ILE A 17 -17.33 2.99 15.05
C ILE A 17 -17.15 2.99 13.53
N GLY A 18 -16.06 3.55 13.01
CA GLY A 18 -15.89 3.75 11.57
C GLY A 18 -14.44 3.84 11.14
N MET A 19 -14.15 3.22 10.00
CA MET A 19 -12.83 3.25 9.38
C MET A 19 -12.39 4.68 9.08
N GLY A 20 -11.09 4.91 9.19
CA GLY A 20 -10.42 6.10 8.64
C GLY A 20 -10.15 5.91 7.15
N SER A 21 -9.65 6.94 6.51
CA SER A 21 -9.16 6.89 5.13
C SER A 21 -7.71 7.34 5.11
N PHE A 22 -6.86 6.57 4.45
CA PHE A 22 -5.42 6.74 4.45
C PHE A 22 -4.89 6.78 3.03
N ARG A 23 -4.01 7.75 2.75
CA ARG A 23 -3.17 7.74 1.56
C ARG A 23 -1.94 6.91 1.89
N VAL A 24 -1.76 5.81 1.14
CA VAL A 24 -0.64 4.90 1.34
C VAL A 24 0.24 4.94 0.10
N GLU A 25 1.46 5.45 0.27
CA GLU A 25 2.46 5.54 -0.78
C GLU A 25 3.49 4.44 -0.58
N VAL A 26 3.56 3.50 -1.52
CA VAL A 26 4.44 2.33 -1.48
C VAL A 26 5.57 2.51 -2.48
N TRP A 27 6.80 2.37 -1.98
CA TRP A 27 8.03 2.44 -2.75
C TRP A 27 8.68 1.06 -2.74
N GLY A 28 8.77 0.41 -3.90
CA GLY A 28 9.55 -0.81 -4.06
C GLY A 28 11.05 -0.52 -3.97
N ASP A 29 11.82 -1.49 -3.51
CA ASP A 29 13.27 -1.43 -3.54
C ASP A 29 13.82 -2.12 -4.82
N GLU A 30 15.07 -1.82 -5.18
CA GLU A 30 15.74 -2.49 -6.31
C GLU A 30 15.68 -4.02 -6.18
N PRO A 31 15.42 -4.77 -7.27
CA PRO A 31 15.34 -4.32 -8.66
C PRO A 31 13.96 -3.78 -9.09
N ASN A 32 12.98 -3.74 -8.18
CA ASN A 32 11.59 -3.42 -8.48
C ASN A 32 11.25 -2.02 -7.97
N ASP A 33 11.93 -1.00 -8.51
CA ASP A 33 11.80 0.42 -8.13
C ASP A 33 10.51 1.05 -8.71
N PHE A 34 9.37 0.51 -8.29
CA PHE A 34 8.05 1.04 -8.62
C PHE A 34 7.51 1.85 -7.45
N VAL A 35 6.80 2.94 -7.78
CA VAL A 35 6.02 3.70 -6.81
C VAL A 35 4.53 3.54 -7.11
N ARG A 36 3.74 3.31 -6.07
CA ARG A 36 2.27 3.27 -6.14
C ARG A 36 1.67 4.06 -4.99
N VAL A 37 0.53 4.69 -5.27
CA VAL A 37 -0.24 5.44 -4.28
C VAL A 37 -1.64 4.86 -4.23
N TYR A 38 -2.07 4.50 -3.04
CA TYR A 38 -3.40 3.95 -2.77
C TYR A 38 -4.17 4.87 -1.83
N THR A 39 -5.50 4.87 -1.98
CA THR A 39 -6.41 5.33 -0.94
C THR A 39 -7.05 4.10 -0.31
N ILE A 40 -6.86 3.91 0.99
CA ILE A 40 -7.28 2.72 1.72
C ILE A 40 -8.08 3.14 2.93
N ASP A 41 -9.29 2.60 3.04
CA ASP A 41 -10.09 2.71 4.25
C ASP A 41 -9.72 1.58 5.22
N ALA A 42 -9.34 1.93 6.45
CA ALA A 42 -8.88 0.96 7.44
C ALA A 42 -9.19 1.40 8.88
N MET A 43 -9.06 0.48 9.83
CA MET A 43 -9.23 0.78 11.27
C MET A 43 -8.00 1.44 11.90
N SER A 44 -6.84 1.38 11.24
CA SER A 44 -5.60 2.02 11.66
C SER A 44 -4.65 2.22 10.49
N ASP A 45 -3.66 3.09 10.69
CA ASP A 45 -2.53 3.32 9.78
C ASP A 45 -1.74 2.03 9.48
N THR A 46 -1.54 1.19 10.49
CA THR A 46 -0.82 -0.07 10.38
C THR A 46 -1.54 -1.04 9.44
N LEU A 47 -2.88 -1.13 9.55
CA LEU A 47 -3.68 -1.95 8.66
C LEU A 47 -3.69 -1.39 7.23
N ALA A 48 -3.75 -0.06 7.09
CA ALA A 48 -3.63 0.58 5.78
C ALA A 48 -2.27 0.29 5.12
N ALA A 49 -1.16 0.36 5.87
CA ALA A 49 0.18 0.02 5.39
C ALA A 49 0.26 -1.44 4.92
N GLN A 50 -0.23 -2.38 5.72
CA GLN A 50 -0.23 -3.81 5.37
C GLN A 50 -1.01 -4.09 4.08
N GLU A 51 -2.20 -3.50 3.95
CA GLU A 51 -3.00 -3.64 2.73
C GLU A 51 -2.33 -2.97 1.52
N GLY A 52 -1.69 -1.81 1.70
CA GLY A 52 -0.95 -1.15 0.63
C GLY A 52 0.23 -1.98 0.12
N LEU A 53 1.03 -2.54 1.03
CA LEU A 53 2.14 -3.43 0.69
C LEU A 53 1.66 -4.71 -0.01
N ARG A 54 0.54 -5.27 0.44
CA ARG A 54 -0.07 -6.45 -0.19
C ARG A 54 -0.50 -6.15 -1.63
N ARG A 55 -1.28 -5.08 -1.85
CA ARG A 55 -1.72 -4.64 -3.18
C ARG A 55 -0.54 -4.37 -4.10
N PHE A 56 0.48 -3.68 -3.60
CA PHE A 56 1.71 -3.43 -4.35
C PHE A 56 2.37 -4.72 -4.82
N SER A 57 2.56 -5.69 -3.92
CA SER A 57 3.15 -6.97 -4.29
C SER A 57 2.33 -7.69 -5.35
N ASP A 58 1.01 -7.78 -5.19
CA ASP A 58 0.12 -8.45 -6.14
C ASP A 58 0.17 -7.78 -7.54
N GLU A 59 0.17 -6.44 -7.58
CA GLU A 59 0.20 -5.67 -8.83
C GLU A 59 1.52 -5.82 -9.58
N ILE A 60 2.65 -5.72 -8.88
CA ILE A 60 3.96 -5.80 -9.51
C ILE A 60 4.30 -7.25 -9.89
N GLU A 61 3.93 -8.25 -9.08
CA GLU A 61 4.08 -9.66 -9.46
C GLU A 61 3.30 -9.96 -10.76
N LEU A 62 2.08 -9.42 -10.90
CA LEU A 62 1.29 -9.56 -12.14
C LEU A 62 1.89 -8.78 -13.33
N LEU A 63 2.52 -7.63 -13.09
CA LEU A 63 3.18 -6.85 -14.12
C LEU A 63 4.38 -7.62 -14.67
N LEU A 64 5.24 -8.11 -13.78
CA LEU A 64 6.43 -8.89 -14.15
C LEU A 64 6.06 -10.21 -14.84
N SER A 65 4.96 -10.86 -14.46
CA SER A 65 4.51 -12.09 -15.11
C SER A 65 3.99 -11.88 -16.54
N LYS A 66 3.69 -10.65 -16.94
CA LYS A 66 3.22 -10.31 -18.30
C LYS A 66 4.36 -9.84 -19.21
N GLU A 67 5.48 -9.42 -18.64
CA GLU A 67 6.64 -8.91 -19.37
C GLU A 67 7.69 -10.00 -19.70
N GLY A 68 7.54 -11.21 -19.14
CA GLY A 68 8.34 -12.40 -19.47
C GLY A 68 7.65 -13.34 -20.44
#